data_AF-A0A8S3YWF6-F1
#
_entry.id   AF-A0A8S3YWF6-F1
#
_cell.length_a   1.000
_cell.length_b   1.000
_cell.length_c   1.000
_cell.angle_alpha   90.00
_cell.angle_beta   90.00
_cell.angle_gamma   90.00
#
_symmetry.space_group_name_H-M   'P 1'
#
loop_
_entity.id
_entity.type
_entity.pdbx_description
1 polymer ?
#
loop_
_entity_poly.entity_id
_entity_poly.type
_entity_poly.pdbx_seq_one_letter_code
_entity_poly.pdbx_strand_id
1 'polypeptide(L)'
;VDPNRQWPNNKGISREQAEAMCRKAVQKSQIYARCQSVGNLVSIAMADCLGDILHGGLVAPLEAITSSFTTNCQLILAETGENLIVCPPECLQHGKCGQEGTCECQLGWAGETCQIDLARGPVIRAVTGGFLCYESHPTCQTFDFFKTNVDIRDKMKCRLQPVTRAGRKTGQAIMVDAINESATKFTCPLPKPEKSLQRYVVSATSDSVRYGNELPLHLYDTTCMQCVGRSCKIKNLTCLIKDVCYHNGDRNKENQEQVCDVKMNVSMLGMDTSDNSKMCQCSGRIQATTARCVNAPDGYKRQQQDVSMLETDTSDNSTM
;
A
#
# COMPACT_ATOMS: atom_id res chain seq x y z
N VAL A 1 -22.74 12.21 8.34
CA VAL A 1 -23.54 11.66 7.22
C VAL A 1 -23.61 12.73 6.15
N ASP A 2 -23.21 12.43 4.91
CA ASP A 2 -23.28 13.38 3.80
C ASP A 2 -24.75 13.57 3.38
N PRO A 3 -25.36 14.75 3.61
CA PRO A 3 -26.79 14.98 3.38
C PRO A 3 -27.16 15.03 1.90
N ASN A 4 -26.19 15.03 0.97
CA ASN A 4 -26.44 15.20 -0.46
C ASN A 4 -26.46 13.87 -1.24
N ARG A 5 -26.31 12.71 -0.58
CA ARG A 5 -26.37 11.42 -1.28
C ARG A 5 -27.81 10.98 -1.49
N GLN A 6 -28.21 10.97 -2.74
CA GLN A 6 -29.51 10.47 -3.21
C GLN A 6 -29.31 9.25 -4.09
N TRP A 7 -30.39 8.49 -4.26
CA TRP A 7 -30.42 7.40 -5.24
C TRP A 7 -30.59 7.98 -6.66
N PRO A 8 -30.05 7.31 -7.70
CA PRO A 8 -29.14 6.16 -7.65
C PRO A 8 -27.77 6.55 -7.07
N ASN A 9 -27.09 5.61 -6.42
CA ASN A 9 -25.80 5.90 -5.80
C ASN A 9 -24.70 6.19 -6.84
N ASN A 10 -23.49 6.53 -6.39
CA ASN A 10 -22.34 6.82 -7.25
C ASN A 10 -21.86 5.66 -8.14
N LYS A 11 -22.43 4.44 -7.98
CA LYS A 11 -22.21 3.28 -8.84
C LYS A 11 -23.41 2.96 -9.74
N GLY A 12 -24.43 3.82 -9.77
CA GLY A 12 -25.62 3.66 -10.62
C GLY A 12 -26.66 2.66 -10.09
N ILE A 13 -26.56 2.22 -8.83
CA ILE A 13 -27.54 1.29 -8.22
C ILE A 13 -28.77 2.09 -7.78
N SER A 14 -29.96 1.69 -8.23
CA SER A 14 -31.24 2.29 -7.81
C SER A 14 -31.66 1.81 -6.42
N ARG A 15 -32.58 2.53 -5.79
CA ARG A 15 -33.14 2.12 -4.49
C ARG A 15 -33.82 0.75 -4.56
N GLU A 16 -34.60 0.52 -5.61
CA GLU A 16 -35.34 -0.73 -5.83
C GLU A 16 -34.40 -1.92 -6.02
N GLN A 17 -33.30 -1.71 -6.77
CA GLN A 17 -32.24 -2.71 -6.92
C GLN A 17 -31.58 -3.02 -5.58
N ALA A 18 -31.23 -1.99 -4.81
CA ALA A 18 -30.64 -2.14 -3.48
C ALA A 18 -31.59 -2.88 -2.52
N GLU A 19 -32.89 -2.54 -2.51
CA GLU A 19 -33.91 -3.21 -1.70
C GLU A 19 -34.04 -4.70 -2.06
N ALA A 20 -34.01 -5.04 -3.35
CA ALA A 20 -34.04 -6.43 -3.79
C ALA A 20 -32.79 -7.21 -3.33
N MET A 21 -31.60 -6.59 -3.42
CA MET A 21 -30.35 -7.18 -2.95
C MET A 21 -30.36 -7.42 -1.43
N CYS A 22 -30.75 -6.41 -0.65
CA CYS A 22 -30.82 -6.48 0.81
C CYS A 22 -31.83 -7.52 1.27
N ARG A 23 -33.03 -7.53 0.68
CA ARG A 23 -34.07 -8.52 1.01
C ARG A 23 -33.58 -9.94 0.76
N LYS A 24 -32.94 -10.18 -0.39
CA LYS A 24 -32.37 -11.50 -0.70
C LYS A 24 -31.28 -11.91 0.30
N ALA A 25 -30.46 -10.96 0.76
CA ALA A 25 -29.44 -11.22 1.77
C ALA A 25 -30.05 -11.61 3.11
N VAL A 26 -31.01 -10.82 3.63
CA VAL A 26 -31.71 -11.12 4.90
C VAL A 26 -32.42 -12.48 4.82
N GLN A 27 -33.08 -12.77 3.70
CA GLN A 27 -33.78 -14.04 3.47
C GLN A 27 -32.87 -15.26 3.35
N LYS A 28 -31.56 -15.07 3.12
CA LYS A 28 -30.57 -16.16 3.05
C LYS A 28 -30.24 -16.73 4.44
N SER A 29 -30.62 -16.04 5.52
CA SER A 29 -30.44 -16.54 6.88
C SER A 29 -31.24 -17.83 7.12
N GLN A 30 -30.61 -18.83 7.73
CA GLN A 30 -31.23 -20.12 8.06
C GLN A 30 -32.43 -19.97 9.01
N ILE A 31 -32.45 -18.89 9.79
CA ILE A 31 -33.48 -18.61 10.80
C ILE A 31 -34.37 -17.44 10.41
N TYR A 32 -34.32 -17.00 9.16
CA TYR A 32 -35.18 -15.92 8.66
C TYR A 32 -36.65 -16.17 9.01
N ALA A 33 -37.18 -17.36 8.70
CA ALA A 33 -38.58 -17.71 8.97
C ALA A 33 -38.99 -17.57 10.45
N ARG A 34 -38.06 -17.75 11.38
CA ARG A 34 -38.31 -17.60 12.83
C ARG A 34 -38.27 -16.15 13.29
N CYS A 35 -37.51 -15.30 12.60
CA CYS A 35 -37.33 -13.91 12.95
C CYS A 35 -38.05 -12.90 12.03
N GLN A 36 -38.93 -13.35 11.14
CA GLN A 36 -39.75 -12.46 10.31
C GLN A 36 -40.62 -11.51 11.15
N SER A 37 -41.18 -12.03 12.24
CA SER A 37 -42.09 -11.31 13.14
C SER A 37 -41.44 -10.92 14.47
N VAL A 38 -40.13 -11.13 14.63
CA VAL A 38 -39.41 -10.84 15.86
C VAL A 38 -39.05 -9.34 15.86
N GLY A 39 -39.90 -8.56 16.54
CA GLY A 39 -39.75 -7.11 16.65
C GLY A 39 -39.65 -6.43 15.28
N ASN A 40 -38.73 -5.46 15.16
CA ASN A 40 -38.45 -4.73 13.93
C ASN A 40 -37.16 -5.22 13.23
N LEU A 41 -36.69 -6.43 13.53
CA LEU A 41 -35.36 -6.88 13.13
C LEU A 41 -35.13 -6.87 11.62
N VAL A 42 -36.12 -7.33 10.84
CA VAL A 42 -36.06 -7.30 9.37
C VAL A 42 -35.96 -5.85 8.87
N SER A 43 -36.75 -4.95 9.43
CA SER A 43 -36.75 -3.53 9.04
C SER A 43 -35.42 -2.84 9.36
N ILE A 44 -34.82 -3.14 10.51
CA ILE A 44 -33.50 -2.62 10.92
C ILE A 44 -32.42 -3.13 9.94
N ALA A 45 -32.36 -4.45 9.72
CA ALA A 45 -31.37 -5.04 8.80
C ALA A 45 -31.51 -4.51 7.36
N MET A 46 -32.74 -4.26 6.91
CA MET A 46 -33.00 -3.63 5.61
C MET A 46 -32.51 -2.17 5.58
N ALA A 47 -32.77 -1.39 6.63
CA ALA A 47 -32.34 0.00 6.71
C ALA A 47 -30.80 0.12 6.72
N ASP A 48 -30.13 -0.70 7.53
CA ASP A 48 -28.66 -0.73 7.61
C ASP A 48 -28.04 -1.12 6.26
N CYS A 49 -28.55 -2.17 5.63
CA CYS A 49 -28.08 -2.61 4.31
C CYS A 49 -28.27 -1.53 3.23
N LEU A 50 -29.42 -0.84 3.21
CA LEU A 50 -29.65 0.25 2.26
C LEU A 50 -28.69 1.43 2.51
N GLY A 51 -28.43 1.75 3.78
CA GLY A 51 -27.43 2.74 4.17
C GLY A 51 -26.04 2.38 3.64
N ASP A 52 -25.62 1.12 3.83
CA ASP A 52 -24.32 0.64 3.36
C ASP A 52 -24.19 0.68 1.83
N ILE A 53 -25.25 0.35 1.09
CA ILE A 53 -25.25 0.44 -0.37
C ILE A 53 -25.21 1.91 -0.83
N LEU A 54 -25.92 2.81 -0.15
CA LEU A 54 -25.92 4.24 -0.46
C LEU A 54 -24.56 4.90 -0.16
N HIS A 55 -23.91 4.50 0.93
CA HIS A 55 -22.66 5.11 1.39
C HIS A 55 -21.40 4.45 0.83
N GLY A 56 -21.40 3.14 0.60
CA GLY A 56 -20.24 2.38 0.15
C GLY A 56 -20.33 1.85 -1.28
N GLY A 57 -21.51 1.85 -1.91
CA GLY A 57 -21.72 1.23 -3.22
C GLY A 57 -21.37 -0.27 -3.25
N LEU A 58 -21.54 -0.98 -2.12
CA LEU A 58 -20.94 -2.28 -1.81
C LEU A 58 -19.41 -2.28 -1.89
N VAL A 59 -18.77 -2.13 -0.73
CA VAL A 59 -17.42 -2.64 -0.45
C VAL A 59 -17.48 -3.83 0.51
N ALA A 60 -18.59 -4.02 1.23
CA ALA A 60 -18.86 -5.20 2.05
C ALA A 60 -19.73 -6.22 1.28
N PRO A 61 -19.44 -7.54 1.35
CA PRO A 61 -20.28 -8.57 0.72
C PRO A 61 -21.67 -8.64 1.41
N LEU A 62 -22.75 -8.89 0.65
CA LEU A 62 -24.12 -9.07 1.20
C LEU A 62 -24.19 -10.22 2.24
N GLU A 63 -23.19 -11.10 2.24
CA GLU A 63 -22.94 -12.11 3.26
C GLU A 63 -22.84 -11.50 4.66
N ALA A 64 -22.20 -10.33 4.82
CA ALA A 64 -22.12 -9.64 6.11
C ALA A 64 -23.51 -9.29 6.65
N ILE A 65 -24.43 -8.84 5.79
CA ILE A 65 -25.83 -8.56 6.18
C ILE A 65 -26.53 -9.83 6.64
N THR A 66 -26.31 -10.95 5.93
CA THR A 66 -26.89 -12.24 6.30
C THR A 66 -26.38 -12.71 7.65
N SER A 67 -25.07 -12.58 7.89
CA SER A 67 -24.41 -12.93 9.14
C SER A 67 -24.91 -12.08 10.30
N SER A 68 -24.93 -10.74 10.16
CA SER A 68 -25.43 -9.82 11.19
C SER A 68 -26.90 -10.06 11.53
N PHE A 69 -27.77 -10.26 10.53
CA PHE A 69 -29.17 -10.60 10.77
C PHE A 69 -29.31 -11.92 11.53
N THR A 70 -28.54 -12.95 11.14
CA THR A 70 -28.56 -14.26 11.80
C THR A 70 -28.13 -14.13 13.26
N THR A 71 -27.03 -13.46 13.55
CA THR A 71 -26.54 -13.25 14.92
C THR A 71 -27.55 -12.50 15.78
N ASN A 72 -28.09 -11.39 15.28
CA ASN A 72 -29.07 -10.59 16.03
C ASN A 72 -30.36 -11.38 16.29
N CYS A 73 -30.82 -12.18 15.33
CA CYS A 73 -31.96 -13.07 15.50
C CYS A 73 -31.69 -14.13 16.57
N GLN A 74 -30.52 -14.79 16.55
CA GLN A 74 -30.15 -15.79 17.55
C GLN A 74 -30.15 -15.21 18.97
N LEU A 75 -29.62 -13.99 19.14
CA LEU A 75 -29.60 -13.33 20.45
C LEU A 75 -31.01 -13.13 21.00
N ILE A 76 -31.95 -12.64 20.19
CA ILE A 76 -33.33 -12.43 20.64
C ILE A 76 -34.03 -13.77 20.94
N LEU A 77 -33.81 -14.79 20.11
CA LEU A 77 -34.41 -16.11 20.33
C LEU A 77 -33.85 -16.79 21.59
N ALA A 78 -32.55 -16.64 21.86
CA ALA A 78 -31.92 -17.14 23.07
C ALA A 78 -32.51 -16.51 24.35
N GLU A 79 -32.85 -15.21 24.33
CA GLU A 79 -33.56 -14.55 25.44
C GLU A 79 -34.95 -15.15 25.70
N THR A 80 -35.60 -15.68 24.66
CA THR A 80 -36.91 -16.36 24.77
C THR A 80 -36.80 -17.84 25.16
N GLY A 81 -35.58 -18.36 25.39
CA GLY A 81 -35.32 -19.76 25.73
C GLY A 81 -35.27 -20.71 24.52
N GLU A 82 -35.35 -20.19 23.29
CA GLU A 82 -35.12 -20.97 22.07
C GLU A 82 -33.63 -21.04 21.77
N ASN A 83 -33.01 -22.19 22.05
CA ASN A 83 -31.60 -22.40 21.73
C ASN A 83 -31.48 -23.09 20.37
N LEU A 84 -31.45 -22.29 19.29
CA LEU A 84 -31.28 -22.77 17.93
C LEU A 84 -29.80 -22.93 17.60
N ILE A 85 -29.42 -24.15 17.21
CA ILE A 85 -28.12 -24.44 16.62
C ILE A 85 -28.11 -23.87 15.21
N VAL A 86 -27.38 -22.78 15.00
CA VAL A 86 -27.30 -22.09 13.70
C VAL A 86 -25.84 -21.81 13.41
N CYS A 87 -25.42 -22.16 12.20
CA CYS A 87 -24.09 -21.83 11.72
C CYS A 87 -24.14 -20.59 10.82
N PRO A 88 -23.02 -19.86 10.71
CA PRO A 88 -22.89 -18.80 9.72
C PRO A 88 -23.22 -19.34 8.32
N PRO A 89 -23.96 -18.59 7.47
CA PRO A 89 -24.34 -19.05 6.13
C PRO A 89 -23.15 -19.49 5.27
N GLU A 90 -21.98 -18.90 5.50
CA GLU A 90 -20.72 -19.22 4.84
C GLU A 90 -20.30 -20.67 5.11
N CYS A 91 -20.55 -21.17 6.33
CA CYS A 91 -20.27 -22.56 6.71
C CYS A 91 -20.85 -23.56 5.71
N LEU A 92 -22.08 -23.31 5.22
CA LEU A 92 -22.78 -24.22 4.33
C LEU A 92 -22.18 -24.33 2.93
N GLN A 93 -21.23 -23.46 2.56
CA GLN A 93 -20.61 -23.50 1.24
C GLN A 93 -19.60 -24.65 1.14
N HIS A 94 -18.76 -24.82 2.17
CA HIS A 94 -17.69 -25.82 2.19
C HIS A 94 -17.61 -26.60 3.51
N GLY A 95 -18.73 -26.69 4.22
CA GLY A 95 -18.82 -27.35 5.50
C GLY A 95 -20.23 -27.84 5.78
N LYS A 96 -20.39 -28.42 6.95
CA LYS A 96 -21.68 -28.83 7.51
C LYS A 96 -21.82 -28.22 8.89
N CYS A 97 -23.04 -27.82 9.23
CA CYS A 97 -23.31 -27.34 10.58
C CYS A 97 -23.32 -28.55 11.53
N GLY A 98 -22.29 -28.63 12.36
CA GLY A 98 -22.13 -29.66 13.37
C GLY A 98 -22.92 -29.34 14.64
N GLN A 99 -22.64 -30.11 15.69
CA GLN A 99 -23.24 -29.87 17.00
C GLN A 99 -22.75 -28.52 17.56
N GLU A 100 -23.61 -27.88 18.38
CA GLU A 100 -23.32 -26.61 19.05
C GLU A 100 -22.99 -25.42 18.10
N GLY A 101 -23.32 -25.54 16.80
CA GLY A 101 -23.13 -24.47 15.83
C GLY A 101 -21.70 -24.39 15.28
N THR A 102 -20.90 -25.43 15.55
CA THR A 102 -19.55 -25.55 14.99
C THR A 102 -19.61 -25.90 13.50
N CYS A 103 -18.71 -25.33 12.70
CA CYS A 103 -18.64 -25.66 11.28
C CYS A 103 -17.65 -26.81 11.03
N GLU A 104 -18.16 -27.94 10.55
CA GLU A 104 -17.36 -29.10 10.16
C GLU A 104 -16.93 -28.96 8.70
N CYS A 105 -15.65 -28.62 8.47
CA CYS A 105 -15.15 -28.34 7.13
C CYS A 105 -14.97 -29.60 6.27
N GLN A 106 -15.31 -29.46 5.00
CA GLN A 106 -14.97 -30.44 3.98
C GLN A 106 -13.45 -30.48 3.77
N LEU A 107 -12.95 -31.61 3.25
CA LEU A 107 -11.52 -31.78 2.98
C LEU A 107 -10.99 -30.65 2.07
N GLY A 108 -9.88 -30.04 2.46
CA GLY A 108 -9.27 -28.91 1.74
C GLY A 108 -9.74 -27.53 2.20
N TRP A 109 -10.69 -27.45 3.14
CA TRP A 109 -11.19 -26.21 3.72
C TRP A 109 -10.94 -26.14 5.23
N ALA A 110 -10.80 -24.92 5.74
CA ALA A 110 -10.54 -24.65 7.15
C ALA A 110 -11.13 -23.30 7.60
N GLY A 111 -10.93 -23.00 8.89
CA GLY A 111 -11.45 -21.81 9.57
C GLY A 111 -12.82 -22.06 10.19
N GLU A 112 -13.24 -21.16 11.07
CA GLU A 112 -14.49 -21.27 11.84
C GLU A 112 -15.75 -21.34 10.95
N THR A 113 -15.65 -20.85 9.71
CA THR A 113 -16.74 -20.84 8.72
C THR A 113 -16.40 -21.61 7.43
N CYS A 114 -15.32 -22.40 7.44
CA CYS A 114 -14.86 -23.18 6.27
C CYS A 114 -14.63 -22.34 5.00
N GLN A 115 -14.18 -21.10 5.16
CA GLN A 115 -13.90 -20.19 4.04
C GLN A 115 -12.40 -20.10 3.68
N ILE A 116 -11.54 -20.80 4.41
CA ILE A 116 -10.10 -20.83 4.11
C ILE A 116 -9.82 -22.03 3.24
N ASP A 117 -9.43 -21.78 2.00
CA ASP A 117 -8.96 -22.77 1.06
C ASP A 117 -7.51 -23.13 1.38
N LEU A 118 -7.30 -24.34 1.90
CA LEU A 118 -5.98 -24.83 2.28
C LEU A 118 -5.06 -25.01 1.08
N ALA A 119 -5.57 -25.19 -0.14
CA ALA A 119 -4.70 -25.34 -1.32
C ALA A 119 -4.06 -24.01 -1.74
N ARG A 120 -4.54 -22.87 -1.25
CA ARG A 120 -4.10 -21.53 -1.66
C ARG A 120 -3.52 -20.72 -0.51
N GLY A 121 -2.59 -19.83 -0.82
CA GLY A 121 -2.06 -18.87 0.15
C GLY A 121 -2.99 -17.67 0.38
N PRO A 122 -2.62 -16.75 1.29
CA PRO A 122 -3.38 -15.53 1.59
C PRO A 122 -3.50 -14.62 0.37
N VAL A 123 -4.70 -14.15 0.07
CA VAL A 123 -4.98 -13.29 -1.09
C VAL A 123 -5.00 -11.82 -0.68
N ILE A 124 -4.08 -11.03 -1.22
CA ILE A 124 -3.98 -9.58 -1.01
C ILE A 124 -4.95 -8.87 -1.97
N ARG A 125 -5.88 -8.10 -1.41
CA ARG A 125 -6.97 -7.43 -2.14
C ARG A 125 -6.66 -5.97 -2.47
N ALA A 126 -6.08 -5.25 -1.53
CA ALA A 126 -5.81 -3.82 -1.66
C ALA A 126 -4.66 -3.40 -0.74
N VAL A 127 -4.15 -2.19 -0.99
CA VAL A 127 -3.08 -1.54 -0.21
C VAL A 127 -3.57 -0.15 0.20
N THR A 128 -3.49 0.19 1.49
CA THR A 128 -3.88 1.51 1.98
C THR A 128 -2.94 2.58 1.39
N GLY A 129 -3.50 3.70 0.92
CA GLY A 129 -2.70 4.80 0.34
C GLY A 129 -2.15 4.54 -1.06
N GLY A 130 -2.45 3.37 -1.65
CA GLY A 130 -1.97 2.97 -2.96
C GLY A 130 -0.56 2.35 -2.92
N PHE A 131 0.07 2.27 -4.09
CA PHE A 131 1.37 1.62 -4.26
C PHE A 131 2.56 2.59 -4.22
N LEU A 132 2.37 3.77 -3.62
CA LEU A 132 3.31 4.89 -3.66
C LEU A 132 3.73 5.28 -2.24
N CYS A 133 5.01 5.60 -2.07
CA CYS A 133 5.63 5.96 -0.81
C CYS A 133 6.23 7.37 -0.90
N TYR A 134 6.08 8.21 0.12
CA TYR A 134 6.68 9.55 0.22
C TYR A 134 7.67 9.56 1.39
N GLU A 135 8.97 9.73 1.14
CA GLU A 135 10.06 9.61 2.15
C GLU A 135 9.91 10.59 3.33
N SER A 136 9.23 11.71 3.12
CA SER A 136 8.92 12.68 4.17
C SER A 136 7.63 12.36 4.96
N HIS A 137 7.02 11.18 4.73
CA HIS A 137 5.92 10.64 5.51
C HIS A 137 6.41 9.44 6.35
N PRO A 138 6.16 9.41 7.67
CA PRO A 138 6.63 8.32 8.55
C PRO A 138 6.09 6.92 8.18
N THR A 139 5.09 6.85 7.31
CA THR A 139 4.42 5.62 6.85
C THR A 139 5.18 4.85 5.78
N CYS A 140 6.35 5.33 5.32
CA CYS A 140 7.14 4.59 4.32
C CYS A 140 7.88 3.35 4.84
N GLN A 141 7.74 3.08 6.12
CA GLN A 141 8.35 1.94 6.80
C GLN A 141 7.38 0.77 6.91
N THR A 142 6.08 1.00 6.71
CA THR A 142 5.03 -0.01 6.88
C THR A 142 3.93 0.16 5.85
N PHE A 143 3.50 -0.95 5.23
CA PHE A 143 2.38 -0.94 4.30
C PHE A 143 1.25 -1.81 4.83
N ASP A 144 0.05 -1.24 4.83
CA ASP A 144 -1.16 -1.91 5.23
C ASP A 144 -1.82 -2.56 4.02
N PHE A 145 -2.10 -3.85 4.15
CA PHE A 145 -2.67 -4.69 3.13
C PHE A 145 -4.00 -5.28 3.61
N PHE A 146 -4.99 -5.22 2.73
CA PHE A 146 -6.23 -5.95 2.91
C PHE A 146 -6.07 -7.39 2.41
N LYS A 147 -6.49 -8.37 3.20
CA LYS A 147 -6.28 -9.80 2.95
C LYS A 147 -7.58 -10.61 3.02
N THR A 148 -7.54 -11.78 2.40
CA THR A 148 -8.55 -12.84 2.48
C THR A 148 -7.85 -14.20 2.46
N ASN A 149 -8.59 -15.29 2.72
CA ASN A 149 -8.07 -16.67 2.73
C ASN A 149 -7.00 -16.92 3.81
N VAL A 150 -7.26 -16.47 5.03
CA VAL A 150 -6.34 -16.67 6.17
C VAL A 150 -7.12 -16.58 7.49
N ASP A 151 -6.67 -17.28 8.53
CA ASP A 151 -7.20 -17.15 9.89
C ASP A 151 -6.51 -15.97 10.60
N ILE A 152 -7.22 -15.30 11.51
CA ILE A 152 -6.65 -14.17 12.27
C ILE A 152 -5.47 -14.59 13.17
N ARG A 153 -5.43 -15.86 13.59
CA ARG A 153 -4.38 -16.43 14.44
C ARG A 153 -3.13 -16.83 13.65
N ASP A 154 -3.20 -16.88 12.33
CA ASP A 154 -2.09 -17.32 11.49
C ASP A 154 -0.94 -16.32 11.53
N LYS A 155 0.27 -16.79 11.82
CA LYS A 155 1.47 -15.95 11.70
C LYS A 155 1.82 -15.77 10.24
N MET A 156 1.76 -14.54 9.75
CA MET A 156 2.00 -14.25 8.35
C MET A 156 3.41 -13.71 8.10
N LYS A 157 3.90 -13.95 6.88
CA LYS A 157 5.12 -13.33 6.34
C LYS A 157 4.82 -12.69 5.00
N CYS A 158 5.45 -11.54 4.75
CA CYS A 158 5.45 -10.90 3.46
C CYS A 158 6.74 -11.23 2.72
N ARG A 159 6.61 -11.50 1.42
CA ARG A 159 7.72 -11.68 0.50
C ARG A 159 7.79 -10.51 -0.45
N LEU A 160 8.88 -9.76 -0.35
CA LEU A 160 9.21 -8.63 -1.21
C LEU A 160 10.23 -9.12 -2.24
N GLN A 161 9.77 -9.38 -3.47
CA GLN A 161 10.65 -9.80 -4.57
C GLN A 161 11.01 -8.58 -5.41
N PRO A 162 12.29 -8.16 -5.49
CA PRO A 162 12.70 -7.07 -6.36
C PRO A 162 12.39 -7.39 -7.83
N VAL A 163 12.01 -6.38 -8.60
CA VAL A 163 11.70 -6.51 -10.03
C VAL A 163 12.26 -5.37 -10.87
N THR A 164 12.50 -5.64 -12.16
CA THR A 164 12.83 -4.60 -13.15
C THR A 164 11.63 -3.71 -13.50
N ARG A 165 11.84 -2.65 -14.30
CA ARG A 165 10.75 -1.83 -14.87
C ARG A 165 9.72 -2.66 -15.65
N ALA A 166 10.17 -3.72 -16.32
CA ALA A 166 9.31 -4.66 -17.04
C ALA A 166 8.59 -5.67 -16.12
N GLY A 167 8.85 -5.65 -14.81
CA GLY A 167 8.27 -6.58 -13.84
C GLY A 167 8.98 -7.93 -13.75
N ARG A 168 10.17 -8.09 -14.33
CA ARG A 168 10.95 -9.33 -14.24
C ARG A 168 11.61 -9.41 -12.87
N LYS A 169 11.49 -10.55 -12.17
CA LYS A 169 12.09 -10.80 -10.85
C LYS A 169 13.61 -10.70 -10.91
N THR A 170 14.21 -10.02 -9.94
CA THR A 170 15.66 -9.82 -9.80
C THR A 170 16.08 -9.97 -8.36
N GLY A 171 17.33 -10.39 -8.13
CA GLY A 171 17.89 -10.53 -6.79
C GLY A 171 17.16 -11.55 -5.91
N GLN A 172 17.53 -11.58 -4.64
CA GLN A 172 16.87 -12.42 -3.64
C GLN A 172 15.62 -11.74 -3.10
N ALA A 173 14.61 -12.55 -2.77
CA ALA A 173 13.42 -12.06 -2.09
C ALA A 173 13.73 -11.75 -0.63
N ILE A 174 13.19 -10.64 -0.14
CA ILE A 174 13.28 -10.25 1.27
C ILE A 174 12.03 -10.76 1.96
N MET A 175 12.23 -11.52 3.03
CA MET A 175 11.16 -12.06 3.86
C MET A 175 11.04 -11.23 5.12
N VAL A 176 9.84 -10.72 5.40
CA VAL A 176 9.53 -9.93 6.59
C VAL A 176 8.35 -10.52 7.33
N ASP A 177 8.37 -10.46 8.66
CA ASP A 177 7.22 -10.86 9.46
C ASP A 177 6.11 -9.82 9.34
N ALA A 178 4.89 -10.28 9.12
CA ALA A 178 3.71 -9.42 9.06
C ALA A 178 3.15 -9.18 10.46
N ILE A 179 2.62 -7.98 10.67
CA ILE A 179 1.86 -7.62 11.87
C ILE A 179 0.37 -7.77 11.51
N ASN A 180 -0.31 -8.74 12.10
CA ASN A 180 -1.75 -8.90 11.90
C ASN A 180 -2.51 -7.86 12.71
N GLU A 181 -3.35 -7.07 12.04
CA GLU A 181 -4.25 -6.12 12.71
C GLU A 181 -5.65 -6.71 12.87
N SER A 182 -6.12 -7.45 11.86
CA SER A 182 -7.43 -8.11 11.89
C SER A 182 -7.45 -9.33 10.95
N ALA A 183 -8.59 -10.02 10.87
CA ALA A 183 -8.81 -11.08 9.88
C ALA A 183 -8.68 -10.58 8.43
N THR A 184 -8.93 -9.29 8.19
CA THR A 184 -8.95 -8.69 6.86
C THR A 184 -7.82 -7.70 6.61
N LYS A 185 -6.99 -7.38 7.60
CA LYS A 185 -5.90 -6.40 7.49
C LYS A 185 -4.61 -6.89 8.13
N PHE A 186 -3.48 -6.61 7.50
CA PHE A 186 -2.15 -6.84 8.03
C PHE A 186 -1.18 -5.77 7.54
N THR A 187 -0.08 -5.63 8.24
CA THR A 187 0.95 -4.64 7.95
C THR A 187 2.28 -5.35 7.67
N CYS A 188 2.92 -5.03 6.56
CA CYS A 188 4.27 -5.47 6.26
C CYS A 188 5.25 -4.34 6.55
N PRO A 189 6.25 -4.53 7.41
CA PRO A 189 7.38 -3.61 7.49
C PRO A 189 8.21 -3.71 6.21
N LEU A 190 8.65 -2.58 5.68
CA LEU A 190 9.54 -2.54 4.53
C LEU A 190 10.97 -2.22 4.95
N PRO A 191 11.96 -2.81 4.25
CA PRO A 191 13.35 -2.39 4.42
C PRO A 191 13.47 -0.90 4.06
N LYS A 192 14.38 -0.20 4.75
CA LYS A 192 14.70 1.18 4.42
C LYS A 192 15.16 1.25 2.95
N PRO A 193 14.58 2.13 2.12
CA PRO A 193 14.99 2.24 0.74
C PRO A 193 16.44 2.76 0.67
N GLU A 194 17.29 2.03 -0.05
CA GLU A 194 18.69 2.41 -0.32
C GLU A 194 18.80 3.25 -1.60
N LYS A 195 17.74 3.27 -2.41
CA LYS A 195 17.67 3.95 -3.71
C LYS A 195 16.39 4.77 -3.78
N SER A 196 16.45 5.85 -4.54
CA SER A 196 15.31 6.74 -4.82
C SER A 196 14.19 6.09 -5.61
N LEU A 197 14.41 4.91 -6.18
CA LEU A 197 13.36 4.12 -6.79
C LEU A 197 13.64 2.63 -6.63
N GLN A 198 12.75 1.95 -5.92
CA GLN A 198 12.77 0.51 -5.75
C GLN A 198 11.43 -0.07 -6.18
N ARG A 199 11.48 -1.22 -6.85
CA ARG A 199 10.29 -1.91 -7.35
C ARG A 199 10.27 -3.32 -6.81
N TYR A 200 9.13 -3.69 -6.25
CA TYR A 200 8.88 -5.02 -5.73
C TYR A 200 7.59 -5.57 -6.34
N VAL A 201 7.49 -6.89 -6.33
CA VAL A 201 6.19 -7.55 -6.22
C VAL A 201 6.08 -8.12 -4.82
N VAL A 202 4.97 -7.82 -4.15
CA VAL A 202 4.67 -8.30 -2.80
C VAL A 202 3.70 -9.47 -2.87
N SER A 203 4.00 -10.52 -2.12
CA SER A 203 3.11 -11.66 -1.88
C SER A 203 3.15 -11.98 -0.39
N ALA A 204 2.17 -12.74 0.10
CA ALA A 204 2.09 -13.13 1.50
C ALA A 204 1.85 -14.64 1.65
N THR A 205 2.23 -15.17 2.81
CA THR A 205 2.08 -16.57 3.19
C THR A 205 1.79 -16.68 4.68
N SER A 206 1.03 -17.71 5.07
CA SER A 206 0.79 -18.10 6.48
C SER A 206 1.56 -19.37 6.89
N ASP A 207 2.10 -20.11 5.93
CA ASP A 207 2.77 -21.41 6.17
C ASP A 207 4.19 -21.48 5.58
N SER A 208 4.69 -20.38 5.02
CA SER A 208 5.98 -20.27 4.33
C SER A 208 6.12 -21.11 3.05
N VAL A 209 5.07 -21.82 2.63
CA VAL A 209 5.07 -22.70 1.45
C VAL A 209 4.14 -22.15 0.37
N ARG A 210 2.89 -21.87 0.74
CA ARG A 210 1.84 -21.38 -0.15
C ARG A 210 1.79 -19.85 -0.08
N TYR A 211 2.15 -19.24 -1.21
CA TYR A 211 2.01 -17.80 -1.42
C TYR A 211 0.74 -17.53 -2.22
N GLY A 212 0.02 -16.46 -1.87
CA GLY A 212 -1.11 -16.02 -2.67
C GLY A 212 -0.69 -15.19 -3.88
N ASN A 213 -1.56 -14.26 -4.28
CA ASN A 213 -1.31 -13.39 -5.42
C ASN A 213 -0.16 -12.40 -5.18
N GLU A 214 0.42 -11.93 -6.27
CA GLU A 214 1.47 -10.91 -6.28
C GLU A 214 0.88 -9.55 -6.65
N LEU A 215 1.23 -8.50 -5.92
CA LEU A 215 0.88 -7.11 -6.24
C LEU A 215 2.14 -6.27 -6.48
N PRO A 216 2.16 -5.39 -7.50
CA PRO A 216 3.28 -4.50 -7.73
C PRO A 216 3.35 -3.42 -6.65
N LEU A 217 4.55 -3.12 -6.15
CA LEU A 217 4.79 -2.07 -5.16
C LEU A 217 5.95 -1.18 -5.62
N HIS A 218 5.78 0.13 -5.55
CA HIS A 218 6.76 1.12 -6.00
C HIS A 218 7.12 2.07 -4.86
N LEU A 219 8.35 1.94 -4.37
CA LEU A 219 8.89 2.85 -3.37
C LEU A 219 9.76 3.86 -4.10
N TYR A 220 9.52 5.14 -3.88
CA TYR A 220 10.34 6.17 -4.49
C TYR A 220 10.49 7.39 -3.58
N ASP A 221 11.60 8.08 -3.76
CA ASP A 221 11.80 9.38 -3.13
C ASP A 221 11.05 10.43 -3.94
N THR A 222 10.01 10.96 -3.33
CA THR A 222 9.14 11.99 -3.86
C THR A 222 9.80 13.36 -3.94
N THR A 223 10.94 13.54 -3.30
CA THR A 223 11.77 14.73 -3.41
C THR A 223 12.34 14.84 -4.82
N CYS A 224 12.85 13.74 -5.38
CA CYS A 224 13.37 13.71 -6.75
C CYS A 224 12.41 13.17 -7.78
N MET A 225 11.38 12.40 -7.43
CA MET A 225 10.56 11.74 -8.45
C MET A 225 9.07 12.06 -8.34
N GLN A 226 8.42 12.05 -9.49
CA GLN A 226 6.98 12.03 -9.62
C GLN A 226 6.59 10.80 -10.44
N CYS A 227 5.81 9.90 -9.82
CA CYS A 227 5.35 8.68 -10.45
C CYS A 227 3.86 8.74 -10.73
N VAL A 228 3.46 8.29 -11.93
CA VAL A 228 2.07 8.04 -12.32
C VAL A 228 1.99 6.57 -12.74
N GLY A 229 1.34 5.75 -11.91
CA GLY A 229 1.34 4.31 -12.08
C GLY A 229 2.75 3.71 -12.01
N ARG A 230 3.22 3.09 -13.10
CA ARG A 230 4.56 2.48 -13.21
C ARG A 230 5.63 3.43 -13.73
N SER A 231 5.22 4.58 -14.25
CA SER A 231 6.10 5.54 -14.93
C SER A 231 6.53 6.62 -13.95
N CYS A 232 7.84 6.75 -13.73
CA CYS A 232 8.42 7.73 -12.83
C CYS A 232 9.33 8.68 -13.60
N LYS A 233 9.21 9.97 -13.32
CA LYS A 233 10.06 11.02 -13.88
C LYS A 233 10.79 11.74 -12.77
N ILE A 234 12.04 12.10 -13.03
CA ILE A 234 12.82 12.95 -12.12
C ILE A 234 12.28 14.38 -12.21
N LYS A 235 12.13 15.05 -11.07
CA LYS A 235 11.65 16.44 -10.93
C LYS A 235 12.74 17.42 -11.37
N ASN A 236 12.30 18.55 -11.91
CA ASN A 236 13.19 19.66 -12.23
C ASN A 236 13.90 20.12 -10.94
N LEU A 237 15.22 20.33 -11.00
CA LEU A 237 16.09 20.70 -9.86
C LEU A 237 16.57 19.55 -8.94
N THR A 238 16.44 18.31 -9.37
CA THR A 238 17.01 17.15 -8.67
C THR A 238 17.84 16.26 -9.59
N CYS A 239 18.81 15.55 -9.02
CA CYS A 239 19.64 14.57 -9.71
C CYS A 239 19.56 13.21 -9.01
N LEU A 240 19.97 12.17 -9.73
CA LEU A 240 20.30 10.87 -9.15
C LEU A 240 21.81 10.63 -9.27
N ILE A 241 22.48 10.35 -8.16
CA ILE A 241 23.88 9.90 -8.12
C ILE A 241 23.85 8.48 -7.55
N LYS A 242 24.25 7.47 -8.34
CA LYS A 242 24.12 6.04 -8.00
C LYS A 242 22.69 5.66 -7.53
N ASP A 243 21.67 6.16 -8.22
CA ASP A 243 20.24 5.99 -7.89
C ASP A 243 19.78 6.62 -6.56
N VAL A 244 20.60 7.46 -5.92
CA VAL A 244 20.22 8.21 -4.71
C VAL A 244 19.92 9.66 -5.05
N CYS A 245 18.93 10.24 -4.37
CA CYS A 245 18.38 11.57 -4.61
C CYS A 245 19.30 12.66 -4.08
N TYR A 246 19.49 13.70 -4.88
CA TYR A 246 20.19 14.92 -4.49
C TYR A 246 19.46 16.14 -5.06
N HIS A 247 19.35 17.21 -4.27
CA HIS A 247 18.94 18.52 -4.78
C HIS A 247 20.09 19.19 -5.53
N ASN A 248 19.74 20.13 -6.41
CA ASN A 248 20.73 20.95 -7.09
C ASN A 248 21.66 21.66 -6.09
N GLY A 249 22.96 21.43 -6.24
CA GLY A 249 24.03 21.92 -5.37
C GLY A 249 24.47 20.94 -4.28
N ASP A 250 23.71 19.88 -4.02
CA ASP A 250 24.04 18.91 -2.98
C ASP A 250 25.29 18.10 -3.37
N ARG A 251 26.10 17.80 -2.35
CA ARG A 251 27.27 16.91 -2.48
C ARG A 251 26.96 15.54 -1.92
N ASN A 252 27.49 14.50 -2.57
CA ASN A 252 27.42 13.16 -2.01
C ASN A 252 28.27 13.08 -0.72
N LYS A 253 27.66 12.60 0.36
CA LYS A 253 28.31 12.41 1.66
C LYS A 253 29.43 11.37 1.62
N GLU A 254 29.30 10.35 0.78
CA GLU A 254 30.33 9.31 0.61
C GLU A 254 31.48 9.77 -0.28
N ASN A 255 31.23 10.72 -1.18
CA ASN A 255 32.25 11.27 -2.06
C ASN A 255 31.92 12.73 -2.42
N GLN A 256 32.61 13.66 -1.78
CA GLN A 256 32.38 15.10 -1.93
C GLN A 256 32.70 15.66 -3.33
N GLU A 257 33.37 14.87 -4.19
CA GLU A 257 33.61 15.22 -5.60
C GLU A 257 32.35 15.02 -6.47
N GLN A 258 31.37 14.25 -5.99
CA GLN A 258 30.11 14.08 -6.67
C GLN A 258 29.14 15.16 -6.20
N VAL A 259 28.77 16.07 -7.10
CA VAL A 259 27.85 17.18 -6.84
C VAL A 259 26.69 17.08 -7.83
N CYS A 260 25.46 17.26 -7.35
CA CYS A 260 24.31 17.39 -8.21
C CYS A 260 24.30 18.79 -8.84
N ASP A 261 24.53 18.88 -10.14
CA ASP A 261 24.37 20.11 -10.91
C ASP A 261 23.40 19.88 -12.07
N VAL A 262 22.17 20.38 -11.91
CA VAL A 262 21.09 20.19 -12.89
C VAL A 262 21.26 21.02 -14.16
N LYS A 263 22.25 21.92 -14.20
CA LYS A 263 22.60 22.74 -15.36
C LYS A 263 23.67 22.05 -16.23
N MET A 264 24.41 21.08 -15.68
CA MET A 264 25.41 20.30 -16.41
C MET A 264 24.74 19.12 -17.11
N ASN A 265 24.42 19.29 -18.39
CA ASN A 265 23.76 18.28 -19.22
C ASN A 265 24.79 17.23 -19.65
N VAL A 266 24.76 15.98 -19.15
CA VAL A 266 25.63 14.93 -19.73
C VAL A 266 24.96 13.60 -20.00
N SER A 267 25.05 13.21 -21.26
CA SER A 267 24.75 11.93 -21.87
C SER A 267 25.58 10.76 -21.28
N MET A 268 24.84 9.75 -20.81
CA MET A 268 25.10 8.30 -20.88
C MET A 268 26.48 7.74 -20.46
N LEU A 269 26.51 7.10 -19.29
CA LEU A 269 27.18 5.81 -19.10
C LEU A 269 26.29 4.90 -18.23
N GLY A 270 25.56 4.00 -18.92
CA GLY A 270 25.15 2.67 -18.42
C GLY A 270 23.93 2.53 -17.50
N MET A 271 22.70 2.59 -18.06
CA MET A 271 21.72 1.48 -17.98
C MET A 271 20.43 1.80 -18.78
N ASP A 272 20.16 0.90 -19.73
CA ASP A 272 18.98 0.66 -20.58
C ASP A 272 18.03 1.81 -20.99
N THR A 273 17.91 1.94 -22.31
CA THR A 273 17.38 3.05 -23.10
C THR A 273 15.86 3.06 -23.21
N SER A 274 15.16 4.05 -22.63
CA SER A 274 13.89 4.58 -23.20
C SER A 274 13.36 5.90 -22.57
N ASP A 275 14.13 6.64 -21.76
CA ASP A 275 13.68 7.92 -21.22
C ASP A 275 14.82 8.95 -21.30
N ASN A 276 14.60 10.02 -22.06
CA ASN A 276 15.48 11.21 -22.15
C ASN A 276 15.51 12.00 -20.83
N SER A 277 15.95 11.36 -19.74
CA SER A 277 16.12 12.01 -18.44
C SER A 277 17.56 12.48 -18.30
N LYS A 278 17.73 13.78 -18.04
CA LYS A 278 19.02 14.45 -17.86
C LYS A 278 19.85 13.73 -16.78
N MET A 279 20.94 13.09 -17.18
CA MET A 279 21.95 12.56 -16.24
C MET A 279 22.98 13.65 -15.95
N CYS A 280 23.39 13.76 -14.69
CA CYS A 280 24.44 14.69 -14.24
C CYS A 280 25.76 13.90 -14.12
N GLN A 281 26.86 14.43 -14.66
CA GLN A 281 28.18 13.83 -14.49
C GLN A 281 28.86 14.29 -13.20
N CYS A 282 29.58 13.36 -12.58
CA CYS A 282 30.47 13.59 -11.46
C CYS A 282 31.72 14.35 -11.93
N SER A 283 32.00 15.51 -11.34
CA SER A 283 33.24 16.25 -11.60
C SER A 283 34.37 15.69 -10.72
N GLY A 284 35.03 14.63 -11.17
CA GLY A 284 36.29 14.17 -10.60
C GLY A 284 37.49 14.85 -11.27
N ARG A 285 38.43 15.38 -10.48
CA ARG A 285 39.71 15.88 -10.99
C ARG A 285 40.61 14.67 -11.29
N ILE A 286 40.72 14.26 -12.56
CA ILE A 286 41.59 13.14 -12.94
C ILE A 286 43.02 13.64 -13.15
N GLN A 287 43.95 13.20 -12.29
CA GLN A 287 45.36 13.05 -12.63
C GLN A 287 45.79 11.60 -12.39
N ALA A 288 45.87 10.82 -13.46
CA ALA A 288 47.11 10.19 -13.94
C ALA A 288 46.78 9.16 -15.03
N THR A 289 47.25 9.47 -16.24
CA THR A 289 47.51 8.57 -17.38
C THR A 289 46.35 7.73 -17.95
N THR A 290 45.84 8.25 -19.08
CA THR A 290 45.06 7.59 -20.15
C THR A 290 43.52 7.47 -20.01
N ALA A 291 42.82 8.60 -20.15
CA ALA A 291 41.57 8.69 -20.93
C ALA A 291 41.35 10.16 -21.38
N ARG A 292 41.09 10.37 -22.67
CA ARG A 292 41.00 11.70 -23.32
C ARG A 292 39.60 12.32 -23.16
N CYS A 293 39.52 13.58 -22.72
CA CYS A 293 38.42 14.50 -22.99
C CYS A 293 38.91 15.56 -23.99
N VAL A 294 38.13 15.86 -25.02
CA VAL A 294 38.50 16.83 -26.06
C VAL A 294 37.91 18.22 -25.74
N ASN A 295 38.81 19.21 -25.79
CA ASN A 295 38.75 20.67 -25.62
C ASN A 295 37.39 21.40 -25.59
N ALA A 296 37.23 22.25 -24.57
CA ALA A 296 36.45 23.49 -24.68
C ALA A 296 37.42 24.70 -24.68
N PRO A 297 37.15 25.78 -25.45
CA PRO A 297 38.09 26.89 -25.62
C PRO A 297 38.10 27.85 -24.43
N ASP A 298 39.25 28.49 -24.24
CA ASP A 298 39.55 29.48 -23.20
C ASP A 298 38.56 30.64 -23.13
N GLY A 299 38.19 31.01 -21.89
CA GLY A 299 37.78 32.39 -21.59
C GLY A 299 36.65 32.54 -20.58
N TYR A 300 36.92 32.38 -19.28
CA TYR A 300 36.26 33.20 -18.26
C TYR A 300 37.16 33.37 -17.04
N LYS A 301 37.75 34.56 -16.91
CA LYS A 301 38.60 34.96 -15.79
C LYS A 301 37.77 35.22 -14.53
N ARG A 302 38.40 34.92 -13.40
CA ARG A 302 37.97 35.11 -12.01
C ARG A 302 37.55 36.55 -11.68
N GLN A 303 36.55 36.67 -10.80
CA GLN A 303 36.55 37.66 -9.73
C GLN A 303 35.97 37.03 -8.45
N GLN A 304 36.84 36.78 -7.48
CA GLN A 304 36.50 36.70 -6.06
C GLN A 304 37.63 37.45 -5.36
N GLN A 305 37.31 38.61 -4.78
CA GLN A 305 38.21 39.37 -3.92
C GLN A 305 38.05 38.85 -2.50
N ASP A 306 39.20 38.50 -1.92
CA ASP A 306 39.42 38.17 -0.52
C ASP A 306 39.07 39.34 0.41
N VAL A 307 38.52 39.02 1.58
CA VAL A 307 38.56 39.89 2.76
C VAL A 307 39.19 39.09 3.89
N SER A 308 40.43 39.43 4.24
CA SER A 308 41.06 39.07 5.51
C SER A 308 41.88 40.24 6.03
N MET A 309 41.46 40.71 7.21
CA MET A 309 42.17 41.38 8.32
C MET A 309 43.54 42.04 8.09
N LEU A 310 43.65 43.30 8.55
CA LEU A 310 44.85 43.90 9.14
C LEU A 310 44.45 44.92 10.21
N GLU A 311 45.00 44.75 11.42
CA GLU A 311 45.01 45.72 12.52
C GLU A 311 45.92 46.92 12.17
N THR A 312 45.59 48.13 12.67
CA THR A 312 46.46 48.97 13.54
C THR A 312 45.80 50.33 13.81
N ASP A 313 45.53 50.57 15.10
CA ASP A 313 45.88 51.75 15.91
C ASP A 313 45.51 53.22 15.56
N THR A 314 45.09 53.88 16.64
CA THR A 314 45.22 55.30 17.06
C THR A 314 44.13 56.35 16.81
N SER A 315 43.69 56.89 17.96
CA SER A 315 43.37 58.28 18.29
C SER A 315 41.92 58.80 18.17
N ASP A 316 41.34 59.05 19.35
CA ASP A 316 40.64 60.26 19.81
C ASP A 316 39.95 61.15 18.76
N ASN A 317 38.63 61.37 18.92
CA ASN A 317 38.11 62.63 19.50
C ASN A 317 36.57 62.60 19.67
N SER A 318 36.14 62.77 20.92
CA SER A 318 35.08 63.64 21.45
C SER A 318 33.80 64.01 20.67
N THR A 319 32.70 64.08 21.46
CA THR A 319 31.47 64.89 21.36
C THR A 319 30.47 64.50 20.26
N MET A 320 29.18 64.26 20.52
CA MET A 320 28.21 64.79 21.48
C MET A 320 27.11 63.74 21.74
#